data_AF-A0A7D9DYI4-F1
#
_entry.id   AF-A0A7D9DYI4-F1
#
_cell.length_a   1.000
_cell.length_b   1.000
_cell.length_c   1.000
_cell.angle_alpha   90.00
_cell.angle_beta   90.00
_cell.angle_gamma   90.00
#
_symmetry.space_group_name_H-M   'P 1'
#
loop_
_entity.id
_entity.type
_entity.pdbx_description
1 polymer ?
#
loop_
_entity_poly.entity_id
_entity_poly.type
_entity_poly.pdbx_seq_one_letter_code
_entity_poly.pdbx_strand_id
1 'polypeptide(L)'
;MHAPPVIRRVRCEHVPWLTSQIKTKMYHRDFLKKKAIKTGSTHFHNAYKKARNNLSKLVKDTKANYYNNAINQCNKDPKSMWKTINQLTNKKSKTTKINELIIDQKVTTNPDEIAEGMNKYFNDIGTVLADNLSNGHNSFEAYVNPTETTFEIQNISVVEVKSEISRIKTSKATGHDRISPKLLKDSVEVVAESLTNIFNKSIDKGVFPDTS
;
A
#
# COMPACT_ATOMS: atom_id res chain seq x y z
N MET A 1 20.47 -5.80 44.05
CA MET A 1 20.95 -4.62 43.31
C MET A 1 19.82 -4.07 42.48
N HIS A 2 19.38 -2.83 42.71
CA HIS A 2 18.28 -2.21 41.95
C HIS A 2 18.88 -1.09 41.09
N ALA A 3 18.82 -1.25 39.77
CA ALA A 3 19.34 -0.27 38.83
C ALA A 3 18.36 0.91 38.71
N PRO A 4 18.84 2.17 38.79
CA PRO A 4 17.95 3.33 38.77
C PRO A 4 17.37 3.57 37.36
N PRO A 5 16.14 4.08 37.25
CA PRO A 5 15.49 4.33 35.97
C PRO A 5 16.16 5.46 35.19
N VAL A 6 16.47 5.19 33.91
CA VAL A 6 17.08 6.17 32.99
C VAL A 6 15.98 6.94 32.26
N ILE A 7 15.87 8.24 32.55
CA ILE A 7 14.95 9.14 31.83
C ILE A 7 15.62 9.54 30.51
N ARG A 8 15.16 8.97 29.39
CA ARG A 8 15.53 9.42 28.04
C ARG A 8 14.45 10.34 27.48
N ARG A 9 14.84 11.53 27.00
CA ARG A 9 13.97 12.33 26.13
C ARG A 9 13.76 11.58 24.83
N VAL A 10 12.51 11.23 24.54
CA VAL A 10 12.10 10.73 23.23
C VAL A 10 12.47 11.81 22.21
N ARG A 11 13.31 11.46 21.23
CA ARG A 11 13.59 12.37 20.11
C ARG A 11 12.27 12.63 19.40
N CYS A 12 11.89 13.90 19.24
CA CYS A 12 10.72 14.23 18.42
C CYS A 12 10.86 13.59 17.04
N GLU A 13 9.74 13.14 16.50
CA GLU A 13 9.62 12.58 15.16
C GLU A 13 10.35 13.49 14.16
N HIS A 14 11.18 12.88 13.31
CA HIS A 14 11.94 13.64 12.33
C HIS A 14 10.97 14.39 11.42
N VAL A 15 11.08 15.71 11.38
CA VAL A 15 10.26 16.58 10.53
C VAL A 15 11.09 16.96 9.31
N PRO A 16 11.01 16.20 8.20
CA PRO A 16 11.97 16.32 7.10
C PRO A 16 11.91 17.68 6.37
N TRP A 17 10.79 18.39 6.44
CA TRP A 17 10.67 19.75 5.90
C TRP A 17 11.30 20.84 6.81
N LEU A 18 11.69 20.53 8.06
CA LEU A 18 12.24 21.50 9.00
C LEU A 18 13.76 21.66 8.83
N THR A 19 14.15 22.49 7.86
CA THR A 19 15.55 22.76 7.54
C THR A 19 16.27 23.65 8.57
N SER A 20 17.60 23.66 8.53
CA SER A 20 18.43 24.56 9.36
C SER A 20 18.06 26.04 9.17
N GLN A 21 17.77 26.44 7.93
CA GLN A 21 17.36 27.81 7.60
C GLN A 21 16.07 28.24 8.31
N ILE A 22 15.08 27.34 8.38
CA ILE A 22 13.83 27.59 9.11
C ILE A 22 14.12 27.73 10.60
N LYS A 23 14.96 26.86 11.16
CA LYS A 23 15.37 26.93 12.58
C LYS A 23 16.05 28.26 12.90
N THR A 24 16.96 28.74 12.07
CA THR A 24 17.60 30.05 12.25
C THR A 24 16.58 31.19 12.28
N LYS A 25 15.58 31.16 11.38
CA LYS A 25 14.50 32.16 11.38
C LYS A 25 13.55 32.02 12.58
N MET A 26 13.32 30.81 13.09
CA MET A 26 12.59 30.58 14.34
C MET A 26 13.33 31.23 15.52
N TYR A 27 14.64 31.00 15.64
CA TYR A 27 15.45 31.61 16.69
C TYR A 27 15.46 33.14 16.61
N HIS A 28 15.59 33.70 15.39
CA HIS A 28 15.55 35.14 15.20
C HIS A 28 14.18 35.75 15.58
N ARG A 29 13.07 35.12 15.20
CA ARG A 29 11.72 35.51 15.63
C ARG A 29 11.61 35.49 17.15
N ASP A 30 12.08 34.42 17.80
CA ASP A 30 11.96 34.27 19.26
C ASP A 30 12.83 35.28 20.01
N PHE A 31 14.01 35.58 19.50
CA PHE A 31 14.86 36.65 19.99
C PHE A 31 14.13 38.00 19.94
N LEU A 32 13.55 38.35 18.78
CA LEU A 32 12.79 39.59 18.63
C LEU A 32 11.56 39.65 19.54
N LYS A 33 10.85 38.53 19.71
CA LYS A 33 9.73 38.42 20.64
C LYS A 33 10.16 38.73 22.08
N LYS A 34 11.25 38.08 22.54
CA LYS A 34 11.80 38.31 23.89
C LYS A 34 12.22 39.77 24.08
N LYS A 35 12.87 40.37 23.08
CA LYS A 35 13.33 41.76 23.13
C LYS A 35 12.15 42.75 23.14
N ALA A 36 11.11 42.51 22.34
CA ALA A 36 9.89 43.32 22.33
C ALA A 36 9.17 43.28 23.68
N ILE A 37 9.04 42.10 24.30
CA ILE A 37 8.42 41.96 25.63
C ILE A 37 9.24 42.68 26.69
N LYS A 38 10.57 42.51 26.70
CA LYS A 38 11.44 43.12 27.71
C LYS A 38 11.51 44.64 27.62
N THR A 39 11.49 45.20 26.41
CA THR A 39 11.74 46.63 26.19
C THR A 39 10.47 47.46 25.99
N GLY A 40 9.32 46.83 25.70
CA GLY A 40 8.09 47.55 25.33
C GLY A 40 8.19 48.35 24.02
N SER A 41 9.31 48.27 23.29
CA SER A 41 9.57 49.10 22.13
C SER A 41 8.71 48.70 20.92
N THR A 42 8.04 49.69 20.33
CA THR A 42 7.29 49.56 19.07
C THR A 42 8.14 49.07 17.91
N HIS A 43 9.41 49.49 17.85
CA HIS A 43 10.37 49.03 16.84
C HIS A 43 10.57 47.51 16.89
N PHE A 44 10.89 46.95 18.08
CA PHE A 44 11.07 45.50 18.22
C PHE A 44 9.76 44.74 18.02
N HIS A 45 8.62 45.33 18.36
CA HIS A 45 7.31 44.76 18.11
C HIS A 45 7.03 44.62 16.60
N ASN A 46 7.33 45.66 15.82
CA ASN A 46 7.18 45.64 14.36
C ASN A 46 8.17 44.67 13.70
N ALA A 47 9.43 44.64 14.17
CA ALA A 47 10.42 43.67 13.71
C ALA A 47 9.96 42.22 13.97
N TYR A 48 9.41 41.93 15.16
CA TYR A 48 8.83 40.62 15.49
C TYR A 48 7.67 40.26 14.54
N LYS A 49 6.72 41.18 14.29
CA LYS A 49 5.62 40.95 13.34
C LYS A 49 6.15 40.57 11.95
N LYS A 50 7.14 41.31 11.43
CA LYS A 50 7.76 41.03 10.13
C LYS A 50 8.46 39.66 10.12
N ALA A 51 9.24 39.35 11.16
CA ALA A 51 9.91 38.05 11.29
C ALA A 51 8.92 36.89 11.40
N ARG A 52 7.83 37.04 12.16
CA ARG A 52 6.75 36.06 12.28
C ARG A 52 6.09 35.80 10.93
N ASN A 53 5.70 36.84 10.20
CA ASN A 53 5.01 36.70 8.91
C ASN A 53 5.91 36.03 7.86
N ASN A 54 7.18 36.45 7.78
CA ASN A 54 8.16 35.84 6.90
C ASN A 54 8.40 34.36 7.22
N LEU A 55 8.48 34.03 8.51
CA LEU A 55 8.63 32.63 8.93
C LEU A 55 7.38 31.81 8.61
N SER A 56 6.18 32.33 8.89
CA SER A 56 4.93 31.65 8.56
C SER A 56 4.83 31.35 7.06
N LYS A 57 5.19 32.31 6.20
CA LYS A 57 5.25 32.13 4.75
C LYS A 57 6.27 31.04 4.38
N LEU A 58 7.51 31.15 4.87
CA LEU A 58 8.56 30.17 4.57
C LEU A 58 8.18 28.75 5.00
N VAL A 59 7.60 28.59 6.19
CA VAL A 59 7.16 27.27 6.69
C VAL A 59 6.05 26.71 5.79
N LYS A 60 5.08 27.54 5.39
CA LYS A 60 4.00 27.13 4.48
C LYS A 60 4.57 26.66 3.14
N ASP A 61 5.44 27.46 2.52
CA ASP A 61 6.02 27.18 1.21
C ASP A 61 6.92 25.94 1.24
N THR A 62 7.78 25.82 2.26
CA THR A 62 8.69 24.68 2.40
C THR A 62 7.93 23.37 2.64
N LYS A 63 6.89 23.41 3.49
CA LYS A 63 6.06 22.24 3.77
C LYS A 63 5.29 21.81 2.51
N ALA A 64 4.71 22.75 1.77
CA ALA A 64 4.02 22.47 0.52
C ALA A 64 4.96 21.83 -0.52
N ASN A 65 6.13 22.44 -0.74
CA ASN A 65 7.13 21.93 -1.68
C ASN A 65 7.60 20.52 -1.32
N TYR A 66 7.86 20.25 -0.04
CA TYR A 66 8.28 18.93 0.42
C TYR A 66 7.24 17.86 0.07
N TYR A 67 5.96 18.07 0.43
CA TYR A 67 4.92 17.07 0.19
C TYR A 67 4.56 16.94 -1.30
N ASN A 68 4.56 18.04 -2.06
CA ASN A 68 4.38 17.98 -3.52
C ASN A 68 5.48 17.15 -4.17
N ASN A 69 6.75 17.37 -3.81
CA ASN A 69 7.86 16.60 -4.34
C ASN A 69 7.77 15.12 -3.93
N ALA A 70 7.45 14.83 -2.67
CA ALA A 70 7.29 13.46 -2.20
C ALA A 70 6.17 12.72 -2.94
N ILE A 71 5.04 13.37 -3.20
CA ILE A 71 3.92 12.80 -3.96
C ILE A 71 4.31 12.58 -5.42
N ASN A 72 4.94 13.56 -6.07
CA ASN A 72 5.38 13.46 -7.46
C ASN A 72 6.43 12.35 -7.67
N GLN A 73 7.25 12.06 -6.66
CA GLN A 73 8.24 10.98 -6.68
C GLN A 73 7.62 9.58 -6.49
N CYS A 74 6.39 9.47 -5.99
CA CYS A 74 5.70 8.18 -5.78
C CYS A 74 5.10 7.59 -7.08
N ASN A 75 5.58 8.00 -8.25
CA ASN A 75 4.97 7.60 -9.51
C ASN A 75 5.05 6.07 -9.69
N LYS A 76 3.90 5.42 -9.87
CA LYS A 76 3.71 3.95 -9.87
C LYS A 76 3.84 3.21 -8.51
N ASP A 77 3.89 3.92 -7.38
CA ASP A 77 3.82 3.32 -6.04
C ASP A 77 2.69 3.91 -5.16
N PRO A 78 1.46 3.38 -5.29
CA PRO A 78 0.32 3.82 -4.47
C PRO A 78 0.56 3.69 -2.97
N LYS A 79 1.36 2.71 -2.53
CA LYS A 79 1.63 2.47 -1.10
C LYS A 79 2.44 3.61 -0.51
N SER A 80 3.49 4.04 -1.21
CA SER A 80 4.31 5.18 -0.79
C SER A 80 3.56 6.50 -0.87
N MET A 81 2.69 6.66 -1.88
CA MET A 81 1.80 7.83 -1.97
C MET A 81 0.86 7.90 -0.74
N TRP A 82 0.16 6.81 -0.42
CA TRP A 82 -0.73 6.75 0.74
C TRP A 82 0.01 6.96 2.07
N LYS A 83 1.25 6.46 2.20
CA LYS A 83 2.10 6.72 3.36
C LYS A 83 2.36 8.23 3.53
N THR A 84 2.69 8.92 2.44
CA THR A 84 2.93 10.37 2.42
C THR A 84 1.66 11.16 2.77
N ILE A 85 0.50 10.78 2.23
CA ILE A 85 -0.80 11.40 2.53
C ILE A 85 -1.18 11.21 4.01
N ASN A 86 -0.98 10.01 4.55
CA ASN A 86 -1.28 9.73 5.96
C ASN A 86 -0.38 10.54 6.91
N GLN A 87 0.90 10.72 6.56
CA GLN A 87 1.80 11.62 7.28
C GLN A 87 1.34 13.08 7.23
N LEU A 88 0.91 13.56 6.06
CA LEU A 88 0.41 14.93 5.89
C LEU A 88 -0.86 15.20 6.70
N THR A 89 -1.80 14.25 6.68
CA THR A 89 -3.11 14.38 7.32
C THR A 89 -3.11 13.97 8.79
N ASN A 90 -1.98 13.45 9.30
CA ASN A 90 -1.88 12.82 10.61
C ASN A 90 -2.96 11.74 10.85
N LYS A 91 -3.44 11.11 9.75
CA LYS A 91 -4.34 9.97 9.84
C LYS A 91 -3.53 8.77 10.30
N LYS A 92 -3.67 8.43 11.58
CA LYS A 92 -3.30 7.09 12.05
C LYS A 92 -4.20 6.09 11.34
N SER A 93 -3.61 5.02 10.80
CA SER A 93 -4.38 3.90 10.29
C SER A 93 -5.29 3.41 11.42
N LYS A 94 -6.59 3.62 11.27
CA LYS A 94 -7.58 2.99 12.14
C LYS A 94 -7.82 1.63 11.50
N THR A 95 -7.55 0.56 12.25
CA THR A 95 -8.07 -0.75 11.86
C THR A 95 -9.58 -0.65 11.94
N THR A 96 -10.25 -0.56 10.79
CA THR A 96 -11.70 -0.66 10.73
C THR A 96 -12.05 -2.10 11.05
N LYS A 97 -12.66 -2.33 12.21
CA LYS A 97 -13.29 -3.61 12.53
C LYS A 97 -14.74 -3.52 12.04
N ILE A 98 -15.15 -4.52 11.28
CA ILE A 98 -16.57 -4.73 10.97
C ILE A 98 -17.17 -5.31 12.24
N ASN A 99 -18.02 -4.55 12.92
CA ASN A 99 -18.62 -4.96 14.18
C ASN A 99 -19.95 -5.70 13.96
N GLU A 100 -20.58 -5.48 12.81
CA GLU A 100 -21.84 -6.10 12.42
C GLU A 100 -21.95 -6.20 10.89
N LEU A 101 -22.64 -7.23 10.42
CA LEU A 101 -23.01 -7.43 9.02
C LEU A 101 -24.47 -7.90 8.97
N ILE A 102 -25.20 -7.47 7.94
CA ILE A 102 -26.54 -7.99 7.67
C ILE A 102 -26.41 -9.13 6.66
N ILE A 103 -26.79 -10.34 7.05
CA ILE A 103 -26.83 -11.54 6.20
C ILE A 103 -28.28 -12.01 6.22
N ASP A 104 -28.90 -12.15 5.04
CA ASP A 104 -30.30 -12.59 4.90
C ASP A 104 -31.29 -11.84 5.82
N GLN A 105 -31.16 -10.50 5.86
CA GLN A 105 -31.95 -9.59 6.71
C GLN A 105 -31.73 -9.75 8.23
N LYS A 106 -30.80 -10.59 8.67
CA LYS A 106 -30.41 -10.75 10.07
C LYS A 106 -29.10 -10.02 10.35
N VAL A 107 -29.06 -9.26 11.45
CA VAL A 107 -27.82 -8.64 11.94
C VAL A 107 -26.98 -9.69 12.66
N THR A 108 -25.74 -9.84 12.23
CA THR A 108 -24.74 -10.73 12.82
C THR A 108 -23.55 -9.90 13.31
N THR A 109 -23.13 -10.14 14.55
CA THR A 109 -21.94 -9.54 15.18
C THR A 109 -20.82 -10.55 15.43
N ASN A 110 -21.08 -11.84 15.17
CA ASN A 110 -20.11 -12.92 15.31
C ASN A 110 -19.05 -12.82 14.18
N PRO A 111 -17.75 -12.69 14.50
CA PRO A 111 -16.69 -12.55 13.49
C PRO A 111 -16.61 -13.70 12.48
N ASP A 112 -16.86 -14.95 12.90
CA ASP A 112 -16.77 -16.11 12.02
C ASP A 112 -17.94 -16.14 11.04
N GLU A 113 -19.15 -15.84 11.54
CA GLU A 113 -20.34 -15.72 10.68
C GLU A 113 -20.23 -14.52 9.72
N ILE A 114 -19.62 -13.41 10.15
CA ILE A 114 -19.32 -12.27 9.26
C ILE A 114 -18.37 -12.70 8.14
N ALA A 115 -17.28 -13.41 8.49
CA ALA A 115 -16.30 -13.88 7.51
C ALA A 115 -16.94 -14.85 6.51
N GLU A 116 -17.75 -15.80 6.98
CA GLU A 116 -18.46 -16.76 6.13
C GLU A 116 -19.49 -16.06 5.24
N GLY A 117 -20.27 -15.12 5.79
CA GLY A 117 -21.23 -14.34 5.01
C GLY A 117 -20.58 -13.52 3.90
N MET A 118 -19.42 -12.90 4.18
CA MET A 118 -18.63 -12.21 3.15
C MET A 118 -18.11 -13.18 2.10
N ASN A 119 -17.55 -14.32 2.51
CA ASN A 119 -17.02 -15.34 1.60
C ASN A 119 -18.11 -15.84 0.65
N LYS A 120 -19.27 -16.23 1.21
CA LYS A 120 -20.44 -16.65 0.45
C LYS A 120 -20.88 -15.59 -0.55
N TYR A 121 -21.04 -14.34 -0.10
CA TYR A 121 -21.43 -13.24 -0.99
C TYR A 121 -20.46 -13.07 -2.17
N PHE A 122 -19.15 -13.02 -1.92
CA PHE A 122 -18.18 -12.79 -2.99
C PHE A 122 -17.99 -13.99 -3.92
N ASN A 123 -18.24 -15.21 -3.45
CA ASN A 123 -18.25 -16.41 -4.30
C ASN A 123 -19.51 -16.45 -5.18
N ASP A 124 -20.68 -16.12 -4.60
CA ASP A 124 -21.97 -16.33 -5.25
C ASP A 124 -22.43 -15.14 -6.10
N ILE A 125 -21.94 -13.91 -5.84
CA ILE A 125 -22.45 -12.72 -6.53
C ILE A 125 -22.27 -12.79 -8.05
N GLY A 126 -21.22 -13.48 -8.53
CA GLY A 126 -20.98 -13.67 -9.96
C GLY A 126 -22.08 -14.51 -10.63
N THR A 127 -22.45 -15.63 -10.01
CA THR A 127 -23.52 -16.51 -10.53
C THR A 127 -24.88 -15.84 -10.41
N VAL A 128 -25.18 -15.21 -9.27
CA VAL A 128 -26.42 -14.45 -9.07
C VAL A 128 -26.58 -13.35 -10.13
N LEU A 129 -25.50 -12.61 -10.44
CA LEU A 129 -25.56 -11.58 -11.48
C LEU A 129 -25.74 -12.21 -12.87
N ALA A 130 -25.06 -13.30 -13.18
CA ALA A 130 -25.18 -14.01 -14.45
C ALA A 130 -26.61 -14.53 -14.68
N ASP A 131 -27.24 -15.13 -13.66
CA ASP A 131 -28.61 -15.65 -13.73
C ASP A 131 -29.66 -14.54 -13.88
N ASN A 132 -29.36 -13.33 -13.39
CA ASN A 132 -30.25 -12.17 -13.49
C ASN A 132 -30.06 -11.38 -14.81
N LEU A 133 -28.99 -11.63 -15.57
CA LEU A 133 -28.86 -11.08 -16.92
C LEU A 133 -29.81 -11.86 -17.83
N SER A 134 -30.68 -11.16 -18.56
CA SER A 134 -31.60 -11.81 -19.49
C SER A 134 -30.80 -12.64 -20.49
N ASN A 135 -31.08 -13.96 -20.55
CA ASN A 135 -30.48 -14.91 -21.47
C ASN A 135 -30.61 -14.44 -22.92
N GLY A 136 -29.65 -13.65 -23.39
CA GLY A 136 -29.38 -13.53 -24.81
C GLY A 136 -28.86 -14.89 -25.25
N HIS A 137 -29.75 -15.76 -25.75
CA HIS A 137 -29.46 -17.10 -26.26
C HIS A 137 -28.53 -17.12 -27.50
N ASN A 138 -27.80 -16.04 -27.74
CA ASN A 138 -26.79 -16.02 -28.78
C ASN A 138 -25.61 -16.85 -28.27
N SER A 139 -25.28 -17.94 -28.97
CA SER A 139 -24.04 -18.65 -28.68
C SER A 139 -22.86 -17.68 -28.73
N PHE A 140 -21.78 -17.99 -28.02
CA PHE A 140 -20.56 -17.17 -28.09
C PHE A 140 -20.05 -17.06 -29.54
N GLU A 141 -20.35 -18.05 -30.37
CA GLU A 141 -20.08 -18.11 -31.82
C GLU A 141 -20.72 -16.93 -32.58
N ALA A 142 -21.81 -16.33 -32.09
CA ALA A 142 -22.38 -15.12 -32.69
C ALA A 142 -21.49 -13.88 -32.51
N TYR A 143 -20.53 -13.93 -31.58
CA TYR A 143 -19.60 -12.85 -31.25
C TYR A 143 -18.14 -13.16 -31.64
N VAL A 144 -17.86 -14.37 -32.15
CA VAL A 144 -16.53 -14.80 -32.55
C VAL A 144 -16.49 -14.95 -34.07
N ASN A 145 -15.62 -14.18 -34.73
CA ASN A 145 -15.32 -14.42 -36.13
C ASN A 145 -14.31 -15.57 -36.25
N PRO A 146 -14.54 -16.54 -37.16
CA PRO A 146 -13.53 -17.54 -37.49
C PRO A 146 -12.22 -16.85 -37.90
N THR A 147 -11.09 -17.36 -37.40
CA THR A 147 -9.76 -16.89 -37.77
C THR A 147 -8.96 -18.05 -38.34
N GLU A 148 -8.16 -17.76 -39.37
CA GLU A 148 -7.19 -18.73 -39.92
C GLU A 148 -5.90 -18.79 -39.07
N THR A 149 -5.81 -17.97 -38.02
CA THR A 149 -4.66 -18.00 -37.12
C THR A 149 -4.77 -19.15 -36.13
N THR A 150 -3.76 -20.02 -36.12
CA THR A 150 -3.62 -21.04 -35.09
C THR A 150 -2.91 -20.46 -33.88
N PHE A 151 -3.43 -20.77 -32.70
CA PHE A 151 -2.78 -20.46 -31.43
C PHE A 151 -2.17 -21.74 -30.88
N GLU A 152 -0.87 -21.71 -30.63
CA GLU A 152 -0.13 -22.82 -30.01
C GLU A 152 0.61 -22.30 -28.78
N ILE A 153 0.47 -23.03 -27.67
CA ILE A 153 1.22 -22.76 -26.45
C ILE A 153 2.59 -23.43 -26.61
N GLN A 154 3.65 -22.62 -26.56
CA GLN A 154 5.02 -23.11 -26.62
C GLN A 154 5.46 -23.68 -25.27
N ASN A 155 6.34 -24.67 -25.30
CA ASN A 155 6.94 -25.21 -24.09
C ASN A 155 7.79 -24.16 -23.38
N ILE A 156 7.67 -24.15 -22.05
CA ILE A 156 8.31 -23.20 -21.16
C ILE A 156 9.73 -23.69 -20.86
N SER A 157 10.70 -22.78 -20.84
CA SER A 157 12.07 -23.06 -20.45
C SER A 157 12.30 -22.92 -18.93
N VAL A 158 13.35 -23.57 -18.42
CA VAL A 158 13.79 -23.41 -17.03
C VAL A 158 14.17 -21.95 -16.73
N VAL A 159 14.75 -21.24 -17.70
CA VAL A 159 15.16 -19.83 -17.55
C VAL A 159 13.95 -18.93 -17.33
N GLU A 160 12.86 -19.16 -18.08
CA GLU A 160 11.60 -18.44 -17.89
C GLU A 160 11.00 -18.69 -16.51
N VAL A 161 10.97 -19.95 -16.06
CA VAL A 161 10.48 -20.29 -14.70
C VAL A 161 11.32 -19.59 -13.63
N LYS A 162 12.66 -19.63 -13.74
CA LYS A 162 13.55 -18.92 -12.80
C LYS A 162 13.30 -17.42 -12.80
N SER A 163 13.17 -16.82 -13.98
CA SER A 163 12.88 -15.39 -14.15
C SER A 163 11.56 -15.03 -13.48
N GLU A 164 10.48 -15.78 -13.72
CA GLU A 164 9.17 -15.51 -13.15
C GLU A 164 9.15 -15.69 -11.62
N ILE A 165 9.78 -16.74 -11.09
CA ILE A 165 9.94 -16.92 -9.64
C ILE A 165 10.71 -15.74 -9.03
N SER A 166 11.77 -15.26 -9.68
CA SER A 166 12.54 -14.10 -9.21
C SER A 166 11.72 -12.80 -9.14
N ARG A 167 10.66 -12.67 -9.93
CA ARG A 167 9.77 -11.50 -9.95
C ARG A 167 8.70 -11.54 -8.86
N ILE A 168 8.49 -12.68 -8.20
CA ILE A 168 7.49 -12.82 -7.14
C ILE A 168 7.77 -11.84 -5.98
N LYS A 169 6.75 -11.11 -5.52
CA LYS A 169 6.90 -10.23 -4.35
C LYS A 169 6.96 -11.08 -3.07
N THR A 170 8.09 -11.05 -2.36
CA THR A 170 8.28 -11.80 -1.10
C THR A 170 7.33 -11.38 0.02
N SER A 171 6.73 -10.18 -0.10
CA SER A 171 5.74 -9.66 0.84
C SER A 171 4.31 -10.20 0.63
N LYS A 172 4.11 -11.12 -0.31
CA LYS A 172 2.80 -11.74 -0.55
C LYS A 172 2.50 -12.80 0.51
N ALA A 173 1.20 -13.01 0.75
CA ALA A 173 0.75 -14.02 1.70
C ALA A 173 1.18 -15.43 1.22
N THR A 174 1.36 -16.33 2.19
CA THR A 174 1.62 -17.74 1.92
C THR A 174 0.30 -18.40 1.51
N GLY A 175 0.33 -19.23 0.47
CA GLY A 175 -0.84 -19.95 -0.01
C GLY A 175 -1.25 -21.11 0.90
N HIS A 176 -2.26 -21.86 0.47
CA HIS A 176 -2.75 -23.05 1.17
C HIS A 176 -1.70 -24.18 1.22
N ASP A 177 -0.74 -24.17 0.29
CA ASP A 177 0.42 -25.06 0.23
C ASP A 177 1.45 -24.84 1.36
N ARG A 178 1.32 -23.76 2.13
CA ARG A 178 2.26 -23.34 3.18
C ARG A 178 3.68 -23.04 2.67
N ILE A 179 3.86 -22.85 1.36
CA ILE A 179 5.14 -22.48 0.76
C ILE A 179 5.18 -20.96 0.60
N SER A 180 6.01 -20.31 1.42
CA SER A 180 6.12 -18.85 1.34
C SER A 180 6.79 -18.41 0.03
N PRO A 181 6.40 -17.26 -0.55
CA PRO A 181 7.08 -16.66 -1.71
C PRO A 181 8.59 -16.48 -1.54
N LYS A 182 9.04 -16.29 -0.29
CA LYS A 182 10.46 -16.20 0.04
C LYS A 182 11.14 -17.56 -0.09
N LEU A 183 10.57 -18.59 0.52
CA LEU A 183 11.10 -19.96 0.43
C LEU A 183 11.16 -20.46 -1.02
N LEU A 184 10.14 -20.16 -1.81
CA LEU A 184 10.11 -20.50 -3.24
C LEU A 184 11.26 -19.85 -4.02
N LYS A 185 11.56 -18.58 -3.72
CA LYS A 185 12.71 -17.88 -4.32
C LYS A 185 14.04 -18.44 -3.86
N ASP A 186 14.18 -18.72 -2.58
CA ASP A 186 15.42 -19.23 -2.00
C ASP A 186 15.74 -20.64 -2.53
N SER A 187 14.72 -21.40 -2.95
CA SER A 187 14.84 -22.76 -3.51
C SER A 187 14.80 -22.82 -5.04
N VAL A 188 14.77 -21.67 -5.74
CA VAL A 188 14.51 -21.59 -7.19
C VAL A 188 15.48 -22.44 -8.02
N GLU A 189 16.74 -22.52 -7.62
CA GLU A 189 17.77 -23.29 -8.33
C GLU A 189 17.47 -24.80 -8.33
N VAL A 190 16.76 -25.30 -7.32
CA VAL A 190 16.42 -26.71 -7.15
C VAL A 190 15.05 -27.03 -7.76
N VAL A 191 14.06 -26.16 -7.56
CA VAL A 191 12.67 -26.47 -7.94
C VAL A 191 12.32 -26.11 -9.38
N ALA A 192 13.07 -25.20 -10.02
CA ALA A 192 12.71 -24.68 -11.34
C ALA A 192 12.58 -25.77 -12.40
N GLU A 193 13.51 -26.74 -12.44
CA GLU A 193 13.48 -27.83 -13.42
C GLU A 193 12.25 -28.74 -13.24
N SER A 194 11.90 -29.05 -11.99
CA SER A 194 10.71 -29.85 -11.69
C SER A 194 9.42 -29.11 -12.10
N LEU A 195 9.33 -27.81 -11.80
CA LEU A 195 8.19 -26.99 -12.19
C LEU A 195 8.06 -26.86 -13.70
N THR A 196 9.17 -26.64 -14.43
CA THR A 196 9.19 -26.62 -15.89
C THR A 196 8.64 -27.92 -16.47
N ASN A 197 9.08 -29.06 -15.95
CA ASN A 197 8.60 -30.37 -16.40
C ASN A 197 7.10 -30.58 -16.13
N ILE A 198 6.59 -30.09 -15.00
CA ILE A 198 5.16 -30.15 -14.68
C ILE A 198 4.37 -29.28 -15.66
N PHE A 199 4.78 -28.03 -15.88
CA PHE A 199 4.07 -27.12 -16.77
C PHE A 199 4.04 -27.62 -18.21
N ASN A 200 5.17 -28.09 -18.74
CA ASN A 200 5.22 -28.62 -20.10
C ASN A 200 4.39 -29.90 -20.25
N LYS A 201 4.38 -30.79 -19.25
CA LYS A 201 3.46 -31.94 -19.26
C LYS A 201 1.99 -31.53 -19.27
N SER A 202 1.63 -30.45 -18.58
CA SER A 202 0.26 -29.92 -18.62
C SER A 202 -0.09 -29.32 -19.98
N ILE A 203 0.85 -28.63 -20.63
CA ILE A 203 0.68 -28.10 -22.00
C ILE A 203 0.50 -29.26 -22.98
N ASP A 204 1.41 -30.24 -22.97
CA ASP A 204 1.44 -31.34 -23.93
C ASP A 204 0.23 -32.27 -23.80
N LYS A 205 -0.25 -32.51 -22.56
CA LYS A 205 -1.32 -33.48 -22.29
C LYS A 205 -2.69 -32.85 -22.07
N GLY A 206 -2.76 -31.54 -21.87
CA GLY A 206 -4.00 -30.86 -21.46
C GLY A 206 -4.51 -31.28 -20.08
N VAL A 207 -3.63 -31.81 -19.20
CA VAL A 207 -4.00 -32.29 -17.85
C VAL A 207 -3.31 -31.43 -16.79
N PHE A 208 -4.08 -30.93 -15.83
CA PHE A 208 -3.60 -30.02 -14.78
C PHE A 208 -3.64 -30.66 -13.40
N PRO A 209 -2.76 -30.26 -12.46
CA PRO A 209 -2.80 -30.72 -11.08
C PRO A 209 -4.14 -30.37 -10.41
N ASP A 210 -4.69 -31.31 -9.65
CA ASP A 210 -5.95 -31.11 -8.93
C ASP A 210 -5.74 -30.23 -7.69
N THR A 211 -6.73 -29.42 -7.35
CA THR A 211 -6.71 -28.58 -6.16
C THR A 211 -7.16 -29.40 -4.97
N SER A 212 -6.19 -30.05 -4.30
CA SER A 212 -6.42 -30.69 -2.99
C SER A 212 -6.65 -29.67 -1.88
#